data_AF-A0A7Y2C6I4-F1
#
_entry.id   AF-A0A7Y2C6I4-F1
#
_cell.length_a   1.000
_cell.length_b   1.000
_cell.length_c   1.000
_cell.angle_alpha   90.00
_cell.angle_beta   90.00
_cell.angle_gamma   90.00
#
_symmetry.space_group_name_H-M   'P 1'
#
loop_
_entity.id
_entity.type
_entity.pdbx_description
1 polymer ?
#
loop_
_entity_poly.entity_id
_entity_poly.type
_entity_poly.pdbx_seq_one_letter_code
_entity_poly.pdbx_strand_id
1 'polypeptide(L)'
;MKFISLSLTLCVFLTVDALAQSHNPFGQPDGGDDNPAAGIVAAPGSRAQGWRAQGRSEVLARHGMVASSDPLASQAGLEILRSGGNAVDAIVAASAVLDVTSQNDTGIGGDLFALIWSAKDKKLYALNSAGWAPAAWTPEFFTEDLGVDRIPGRGVNAATVPGAIS
;
A
#
# COMPACT_ATOMS: atom_id res chain seq x y z
N MET A 1 44.05 -46.63 5.34
CA MET A 1 44.50 -45.21 5.36
C MET A 1 43.42 -44.40 4.65
N LYS A 2 42.54 -43.68 5.37
CA LYS A 2 42.68 -42.24 5.75
C LYS A 2 43.14 -41.42 4.53
N PHE A 3 42.36 -40.49 3.98
CA PHE A 3 41.93 -39.26 4.64
C PHE A 3 40.61 -38.68 4.08
N ILE A 4 39.80 -38.20 5.01
CA ILE A 4 38.71 -37.24 4.84
C ILE A 4 39.35 -35.85 4.72
N SER A 5 38.92 -35.02 3.76
CA SER A 5 39.28 -33.60 3.71
C SER A 5 38.06 -32.77 4.08
N LEU A 6 38.20 -32.03 5.17
CA LEU A 6 37.30 -31.03 5.71
C LEU A 6 37.80 -29.67 5.18
N SER A 7 36.94 -28.88 4.55
CA SER A 7 37.20 -27.45 4.33
C SER A 7 36.06 -26.63 4.93
N LEU A 8 36.45 -25.72 5.81
CA LEU A 8 35.65 -24.86 6.66
C LEU A 8 35.74 -23.42 6.11
N THR A 9 34.71 -22.61 6.41
CA THR A 9 34.73 -21.13 6.47
C THR A 9 34.41 -20.46 5.11
N LEU A 10 33.47 -19.51 4.98
CA LEU A 10 33.18 -18.33 5.81
C LEU A 10 31.72 -17.89 5.63
N CYS A 11 31.01 -17.65 6.74
CA CYS A 11 29.74 -16.96 6.73
C CYS A 11 30.01 -15.46 6.52
N VAL A 12 29.57 -14.90 5.40
CA VAL A 12 29.53 -13.44 5.20
C VAL A 12 28.06 -13.05 5.13
N PHE A 13 27.55 -12.53 6.24
CA PHE A 13 26.43 -11.60 6.22
C PHE A 13 26.95 -10.26 5.69
N LEU A 14 26.67 -9.96 4.43
CA LEU A 14 26.61 -8.60 3.87
C LEU A 14 25.14 -8.41 3.49
N THR A 15 24.33 -7.84 4.39
CA THR A 15 23.91 -6.43 4.34
C THR A 15 23.44 -5.98 2.95
N VAL A 16 22.12 -5.94 2.80
CA VAL A 16 21.35 -4.86 2.17
C VAL A 16 21.84 -4.36 0.81
N ASP A 17 21.27 -4.90 -0.28
CA ASP A 17 20.90 -4.09 -1.43
C ASP A 17 19.38 -3.81 -1.31
N ALA A 18 18.93 -2.86 -0.47
CA ALA A 18 18.62 -1.50 -0.93
C ALA A 18 19.33 -1.19 -2.25
N LEU A 19 18.67 -0.99 -3.39
CA LEU A 19 17.74 0.11 -3.62
C LEU A 19 16.90 -0.23 -4.87
N ALA A 20 15.73 -0.85 -4.71
CA ALA A 20 14.64 -0.73 -5.70
C ALA A 20 13.61 0.32 -5.28
N GLN A 21 13.90 1.04 -4.19
CA GLN A 21 13.10 2.15 -3.72
C GLN A 21 13.87 3.43 -4.03
N SER A 22 13.24 4.34 -4.78
CA SER A 22 13.74 5.69 -4.97
C SER A 22 13.99 6.34 -3.61
N HIS A 23 15.00 7.22 -3.54
CA HIS A 23 15.34 7.95 -2.31
C HIS A 23 14.19 8.79 -1.76
N ASN A 24 13.18 9.06 -2.59
CA ASN A 24 11.91 9.65 -2.17
C ASN A 24 10.76 8.61 -2.31
N PRO A 25 9.77 8.61 -1.40
CA PRO A 25 8.68 7.63 -1.39
C PRO A 25 7.70 7.75 -2.57
N PHE A 26 7.95 8.64 -3.54
CA PHE A 26 7.01 9.00 -4.61
C PHE A 26 7.54 8.82 -6.04
N GLY A 27 8.79 8.36 -6.23
CA GLY A 27 9.37 8.17 -7.56
C GLY A 27 9.41 9.45 -8.40
N GLN A 28 9.45 10.63 -7.76
CA GLN A 28 9.64 11.89 -8.47
C GLN A 28 11.09 11.96 -8.99
N PRO A 29 11.32 12.29 -10.27
CA PRO A 29 12.67 12.47 -10.82
C PRO A 29 13.41 13.52 -10.01
N ASP A 30 14.57 13.17 -9.47
CA ASP A 30 15.52 14.11 -8.88
C ASP A 30 16.72 14.28 -9.82
N GLY A 31 17.53 15.31 -9.59
CA GLY A 31 18.66 15.64 -10.47
C GLY A 31 19.80 14.61 -10.49
N GLY A 32 19.65 13.47 -9.80
CA GLY A 32 20.62 12.37 -9.76
C GLY A 32 20.20 11.17 -10.62
N ASP A 33 18.90 10.95 -10.85
CA ASP A 33 18.39 9.82 -11.64
C ASP A 33 17.11 10.20 -12.42
N ASP A 34 17.28 10.46 -13.72
CA ASP A 34 16.19 10.89 -14.62
C ASP A 34 15.16 9.77 -14.91
N ASN A 35 15.50 8.52 -14.59
CA ASN A 35 14.63 7.36 -14.83
C ASN A 35 14.78 6.31 -13.70
N PRO A 36 14.16 6.53 -12.53
CA PRO A 36 14.23 5.58 -11.41
C PRO A 36 13.63 4.20 -11.72
N ALA A 37 12.86 4.08 -12.82
CA ALA A 37 12.34 2.80 -13.30
C ALA A 37 13.38 1.99 -14.11
N ALA A 38 14.54 2.56 -14.46
CA ALA A 38 15.58 1.87 -15.23
C ALA A 38 16.18 0.66 -14.47
N GLY A 39 16.18 0.68 -13.14
CA GLY A 39 16.58 -0.45 -12.29
C GLY A 39 15.47 -1.49 -12.07
N ILE A 40 14.23 -1.17 -12.44
CA ILE A 40 13.11 -2.12 -12.39
C ILE A 40 13.17 -2.96 -13.66
N VAL A 41 13.80 -4.13 -13.55
CA VAL A 41 13.69 -5.16 -14.58
C VAL A 41 12.26 -5.68 -14.54
N ALA A 42 11.44 -5.25 -15.50
CA ALA A 42 10.15 -5.89 -15.76
C ALA A 42 10.43 -7.33 -16.19
N ALA A 43 10.41 -8.26 -15.23
CA ALA A 43 10.62 -9.66 -15.51
C ALA A 43 9.48 -10.15 -16.43
N PRO A 44 9.77 -10.77 -17.59
CA PRO A 44 8.73 -11.31 -18.44
C PRO A 44 7.97 -12.41 -17.70
N GLY A 45 6.68 -12.19 -17.46
CA GLY A 45 5.77 -13.06 -16.71
C GLY A 45 5.40 -14.41 -17.33
N SER A 46 6.20 -14.93 -18.27
CA SER A 46 5.92 -16.26 -18.80
C SER A 46 6.52 -17.32 -17.86
N ARG A 47 5.71 -18.30 -17.42
CA ARG A 47 6.18 -19.38 -16.54
C ARG A 47 7.43 -20.11 -17.06
N ALA A 48 7.67 -20.08 -18.37
CA ALA A 48 8.81 -20.72 -19.00
C ALA A 48 10.14 -19.99 -18.77
N GLN A 49 10.15 -18.65 -18.63
CA GLN A 49 11.39 -17.84 -18.64
C GLN A 49 11.43 -16.69 -17.60
N GLY A 50 10.45 -16.58 -16.69
CA GLY A 50 10.33 -15.49 -15.68
C GLY A 50 10.69 -15.85 -14.22
N TRP A 51 10.20 -15.03 -13.26
CA TRP A 51 10.41 -15.17 -11.80
C TRP A 51 9.80 -16.47 -11.27
N ARG A 52 10.61 -17.53 -11.14
CA ARG A 52 10.15 -18.88 -10.80
C ARG A 52 9.56 -19.04 -9.38
N ALA A 53 9.83 -18.12 -8.46
CA ALA A 53 9.24 -18.13 -7.11
C ALA A 53 7.82 -17.49 -7.05
N GLN A 54 7.28 -17.01 -8.17
CA GLN A 54 5.96 -16.40 -8.21
C GLN A 54 4.86 -17.48 -8.24
N GLY A 55 3.96 -17.45 -7.26
CA GLY A 55 2.89 -18.45 -7.11
C GLY A 55 1.72 -18.31 -8.10
N ARG A 56 1.57 -17.16 -8.75
CA ARG A 56 0.47 -16.85 -9.68
C ARG A 56 0.99 -16.17 -10.94
N SER A 57 0.39 -16.50 -12.09
CA SER A 57 0.69 -15.80 -13.35
C SER A 57 0.22 -14.35 -13.30
N GLU A 58 0.91 -13.47 -14.01
CA GLU A 58 0.57 -12.07 -14.20
C GLU A 58 -0.79 -11.96 -14.88
N VAL A 59 -1.62 -11.08 -14.35
CA VAL A 59 -2.89 -10.74 -14.97
C VAL A 59 -2.63 -9.66 -16.01
N LEU A 60 -3.07 -9.87 -17.25
CA LEU A 60 -3.01 -8.88 -18.32
C LEU A 60 -4.43 -8.48 -18.73
N ALA A 61 -4.67 -7.18 -18.86
CA ALA A 61 -5.97 -6.65 -19.26
C ALA A 61 -5.80 -5.46 -20.22
N ARG A 62 -6.67 -5.37 -21.24
CA ARG A 62 -6.61 -4.29 -22.25
C ARG A 62 -7.37 -3.03 -21.87
N HIS A 63 -8.37 -3.12 -20.99
CA HIS A 63 -9.32 -2.05 -20.72
C HIS A 63 -9.26 -1.52 -19.28
N GLY A 64 -8.96 -2.38 -18.31
CA GLY A 64 -8.91 -2.01 -16.90
C GLY A 64 -8.58 -3.20 -16.02
N MET A 65 -8.08 -2.92 -14.82
CA MET A 65 -7.72 -3.90 -13.80
C MET A 65 -8.02 -3.31 -12.43
N VAL A 66 -8.47 -4.16 -11.51
CA VAL A 66 -8.63 -3.83 -10.09
C VAL A 66 -7.91 -4.89 -9.29
N ALA A 67 -7.13 -4.47 -8.30
CA ALA A 67 -6.41 -5.34 -7.39
C ALA A 67 -6.63 -4.87 -5.95
N SER A 68 -6.98 -5.80 -5.06
CA SER A 68 -7.09 -5.57 -3.62
C SER A 68 -6.78 -6.86 -2.86
N SER A 69 -6.72 -6.77 -1.52
CA SER A 69 -6.55 -7.94 -0.64
C SER A 69 -7.72 -8.92 -0.71
N ASP A 70 -8.89 -8.46 -1.12
CA ASP A 70 -10.12 -9.24 -1.19
C ASP A 70 -10.59 -9.46 -2.66
N PRO A 71 -10.78 -10.72 -3.10
CA PRO A 71 -11.32 -10.98 -4.42
C PRO A 71 -12.74 -10.42 -4.65
N LEU A 72 -13.59 -10.29 -3.62
CA LEU A 72 -14.93 -9.70 -3.74
C LEU A 72 -14.87 -8.20 -3.98
N ALA A 73 -14.01 -7.48 -3.25
CA ALA A 73 -13.79 -6.05 -3.49
C ALA A 73 -13.21 -5.79 -4.89
N SER A 74 -12.26 -6.63 -5.32
CA SER A 74 -11.70 -6.57 -6.67
C SER A 74 -12.77 -6.80 -7.75
N GLN A 75 -13.71 -7.72 -7.51
CA GLN A 75 -14.83 -7.98 -8.42
C GLN A 75 -15.82 -6.81 -8.48
N ALA A 76 -16.17 -6.21 -7.34
CA ALA A 76 -17.07 -5.06 -7.30
C ALA A 76 -16.51 -3.86 -8.07
N GLY A 77 -15.22 -3.52 -7.86
CA GLY A 77 -14.56 -2.47 -8.65
C GLY A 77 -14.54 -2.81 -10.15
N LEU A 78 -14.27 -4.07 -10.50
CA LEU A 78 -14.28 -4.52 -11.89
C LEU A 78 -15.68 -4.42 -12.54
N GLU A 79 -16.75 -4.67 -11.79
CA GLU A 79 -18.13 -4.51 -12.26
C GLU A 79 -18.45 -3.04 -12.58
N ILE A 80 -17.99 -2.10 -11.76
CA ILE A 80 -18.11 -0.67 -12.04
C ILE A 80 -17.35 -0.28 -13.32
N LEU A 81 -16.11 -0.74 -13.48
CA LEU A 81 -15.35 -0.51 -14.72
C LEU A 81 -16.07 -1.08 -15.95
N ARG A 82 -16.63 -2.29 -15.84
CA ARG A 82 -17.42 -2.93 -16.92
C ARG A 82 -18.69 -2.16 -17.25
N SER A 83 -19.27 -1.48 -16.26
CA SER A 83 -20.46 -0.64 -16.40
C SER A 83 -20.14 0.76 -16.98
N GLY A 84 -18.86 1.02 -17.32
CA GLY A 84 -18.41 2.29 -17.90
C GLY A 84 -17.97 3.34 -16.88
N GLY A 85 -17.87 2.97 -15.60
CA GLY A 85 -17.32 3.83 -14.56
C GLY A 85 -15.81 4.06 -14.74
N ASN A 86 -15.30 5.13 -14.14
CA ASN A 86 -13.88 5.44 -14.14
C ASN A 86 -13.14 4.74 -12.99
N ALA A 87 -11.81 4.95 -12.89
CA ALA A 87 -10.99 4.34 -11.83
C ALA A 87 -11.38 4.78 -10.41
N VAL A 88 -11.83 6.03 -10.24
CA VAL A 88 -12.29 6.56 -8.94
C VAL A 88 -13.60 5.88 -8.53
N ASP A 89 -14.56 5.77 -9.45
CA ASP A 89 -15.84 5.08 -9.19
C ASP A 89 -15.59 3.61 -8.78
N ALA A 90 -14.65 2.95 -9.47
CA ALA A 90 -14.29 1.56 -9.18
C ALA A 90 -13.62 1.40 -7.81
N ILE A 91 -12.75 2.34 -7.41
CA ILE A 91 -12.12 2.32 -6.08
C ILE A 91 -13.17 2.56 -4.98
N VAL A 92 -14.11 3.48 -5.16
CA VAL A 92 -15.20 3.72 -4.18
C VAL A 92 -16.01 2.45 -3.95
N ALA A 93 -16.40 1.74 -5.02
CA ALA A 93 -17.12 0.48 -4.89
C ALA A 93 -16.29 -0.63 -4.22
N ALA A 94 -15.00 -0.74 -4.57
CA ALA A 94 -14.10 -1.70 -3.94
C ALA A 94 -13.92 -1.40 -2.44
N SER A 95 -13.70 -0.14 -2.06
CA SER A 95 -13.59 0.31 -0.67
C SER A 95 -14.87 0.00 0.13
N ALA A 96 -16.05 0.29 -0.42
CA ALA A 96 -17.31 -0.02 0.24
C ALA A 96 -17.49 -1.52 0.52
N VAL A 97 -16.96 -2.40 -0.33
CA VAL A 97 -16.94 -3.84 -0.07
C VAL A 97 -15.90 -4.20 1.00
N LEU A 98 -14.70 -3.62 0.95
CA LEU A 98 -13.67 -3.84 1.97
C LEU A 98 -14.13 -3.45 3.38
N ASP A 99 -14.93 -2.38 3.51
CA ASP A 99 -15.53 -1.97 4.78
C ASP A 99 -16.44 -3.05 5.39
N VAL A 100 -16.92 -4.01 4.58
CA VAL A 100 -17.77 -5.13 5.00
C VAL A 100 -17.02 -6.44 5.07
N THR A 101 -15.96 -6.63 4.28
CA THR A 101 -15.28 -7.93 4.18
C THR A 101 -13.91 -7.98 4.86
N SER A 102 -13.31 -6.82 5.17
CA SER A 102 -11.97 -6.66 5.74
C SER A 102 -11.96 -5.69 6.93
N GLN A 103 -12.93 -5.81 7.85
CA GLN A 103 -13.17 -4.85 8.94
C GLN A 103 -12.01 -4.73 9.94
N ASN A 104 -11.14 -5.74 10.00
CA ASN A 104 -9.94 -5.71 10.85
C ASN A 104 -8.84 -4.81 10.28
N ASP A 105 -8.92 -4.44 8.99
CA ASP A 105 -7.87 -3.72 8.27
C ASP A 105 -8.30 -2.32 7.85
N THR A 106 -9.57 -2.15 7.44
CA THR A 106 -10.12 -0.87 6.98
C THR A 106 -11.59 -0.72 7.33
N GLY A 107 -12.11 0.51 7.21
CA GLY A 107 -13.50 0.81 7.55
C GLY A 107 -13.84 2.29 7.37
N ILE A 108 -15.15 2.56 7.26
CA ILE A 108 -15.73 3.91 7.16
C ILE A 108 -15.36 4.87 8.31
N GLY A 109 -14.99 4.31 9.47
CA GLY A 109 -14.58 5.08 10.65
C GLY A 109 -13.09 5.41 10.70
N GLY A 110 -12.33 5.01 9.67
CA GLY A 110 -10.89 5.23 9.59
C GLY A 110 -10.53 6.45 8.74
N ASP A 111 -9.37 6.33 8.09
CA ASP A 111 -8.75 7.37 7.27
C ASP A 111 -8.59 6.92 5.83
N LEU A 112 -8.44 7.87 4.91
CA LEU A 112 -8.21 7.59 3.50
C LEU A 112 -7.04 8.38 2.95
N PHE A 113 -6.18 7.68 2.21
CA PHE A 113 -5.12 8.28 1.41
C PHE A 113 -5.23 7.76 -0.01
N ALA A 114 -5.23 8.65 -1.00
CA ALA A 114 -5.33 8.26 -2.40
C ALA A 114 -4.30 8.98 -3.25
N LEU A 115 -3.70 8.24 -4.18
CA LEU A 115 -2.88 8.76 -5.27
C LEU A 115 -3.64 8.54 -6.56
N ILE A 116 -3.97 9.63 -7.25
CA ILE A 116 -4.83 9.62 -8.43
C ILE A 116 -4.07 10.26 -9.58
N TRP A 117 -3.75 9.47 -10.59
CA TRP A 117 -3.22 9.99 -11.84
C TRP A 117 -4.37 10.37 -12.78
N SER A 118 -4.50 11.66 -13.09
CA SER A 118 -5.42 12.12 -14.13
C SER A 118 -4.71 12.08 -15.48
N ALA A 119 -5.11 11.16 -16.35
CA ALA A 119 -4.60 11.10 -17.72
C ALA A 119 -4.99 12.35 -18.54
N LYS A 120 -6.15 12.96 -18.23
CA LYS A 120 -6.64 14.18 -18.87
C LYS A 120 -5.72 15.36 -18.57
N ASP A 121 -5.36 15.52 -17.30
CA ASP A 121 -4.56 16.66 -16.84
C ASP A 121 -3.05 16.37 -16.85
N LYS A 122 -2.68 15.10 -17.10
CA LYS A 122 -1.31 14.57 -16.99
C LYS A 122 -0.67 14.94 -15.65
N LYS A 123 -1.44 14.81 -14.59
CA LYS A 123 -1.07 15.25 -13.25
C LYS A 123 -1.40 14.20 -12.21
N LEU A 124 -0.49 14.06 -11.24
CA LEU A 124 -0.71 13.30 -10.03
C LEU A 124 -1.39 14.18 -8.98
N TYR A 125 -2.49 13.68 -8.44
CA TYR A 125 -3.19 14.23 -7.29
C TYR A 125 -2.96 13.31 -6.10
N ALA A 126 -2.76 13.92 -4.94
CA ALA A 126 -2.71 13.21 -3.67
C ALA A 126 -3.86 13.74 -2.80
N LEU A 127 -4.67 12.82 -2.27
CA LEU A 127 -5.68 13.11 -1.28
C LEU A 127 -5.18 12.59 0.07
N ASN A 128 -5.03 13.52 1.01
CA ASN A 128 -4.82 13.20 2.42
C ASN A 128 -6.14 13.47 3.15
N SER A 129 -6.81 12.38 3.51
CA SER A 129 -8.02 12.38 4.34
C SER A 129 -7.74 11.63 5.64
N ALA A 130 -6.63 11.98 6.29
CA ALA A 130 -6.33 11.57 7.64
C ALA A 130 -7.20 12.36 8.64
N GLY A 131 -7.73 11.65 9.62
CA GLY A 131 -8.51 12.20 10.69
C GLY A 131 -7.71 13.12 11.59
N TRP A 132 -8.34 14.22 11.99
CA TRP A 132 -7.76 15.14 12.96
C TRP A 132 -7.94 14.61 14.38
N ALA A 133 -7.05 15.03 15.29
CA ALA A 133 -7.30 14.83 16.71
C ALA A 133 -8.60 15.56 17.12
N PRO A 134 -9.49 14.94 17.91
CA PRO A 134 -10.64 15.62 18.47
C PRO A 134 -10.24 16.89 19.22
N ALA A 135 -11.06 17.94 19.18
CA ALA A 135 -10.71 19.24 19.78
C ALA A 135 -10.43 19.17 21.30
N ALA A 136 -11.03 18.20 22.00
CA ALA A 136 -10.82 17.97 23.42
C ALA A 136 -9.60 17.09 23.74
N TRP A 137 -8.98 16.45 22.74
CA TRP A 137 -7.85 15.53 22.93
C TRP A 137 -6.54 16.31 23.04
N THR A 138 -6.44 17.14 24.09
CA THR A 138 -5.22 17.88 24.40
C THR A 138 -4.24 16.99 25.18
N PRO A 139 -2.93 17.28 25.18
CA PRO A 139 -1.97 16.56 26.01
C PRO A 139 -2.38 16.50 27.48
N GLU A 140 -2.90 17.60 28.02
CA GLU A 140 -3.33 17.72 29.42
C GLU A 140 -4.50 16.79 29.73
N PHE A 141 -5.48 16.66 28.82
CA PHE A 141 -6.56 15.67 28.98
C PHE A 141 -6.01 14.25 29.16
N PHE A 142 -5.01 13.86 28.38
CA PHE A 142 -4.41 12.54 28.49
C PHE A 142 -3.57 12.38 29.78
N THR A 143 -2.77 13.38 30.13
CA THR A 143 -1.86 13.26 31.27
C THR A 143 -2.53 13.51 32.62
N GLU A 144 -3.41 14.50 32.71
CA GLU A 144 -4.01 14.97 33.96
C GLU A 144 -5.37 14.30 34.24
N ASP A 145 -6.27 14.25 33.24
CA ASP A 145 -7.61 13.70 33.44
C ASP A 145 -7.63 12.17 33.32
N LEU A 146 -6.96 11.62 32.29
CA LEU A 146 -6.92 10.17 32.05
C LEU A 146 -5.76 9.48 32.79
N GLY A 147 -4.73 10.23 33.19
CA GLY A 147 -3.57 9.72 33.92
C GLY A 147 -2.68 8.78 33.11
N VAL A 148 -2.62 8.94 31.78
CA VAL A 148 -1.82 8.09 30.89
C VAL A 148 -0.56 8.82 30.39
N ASP A 149 0.51 8.06 30.17
CA ASP A 149 1.80 8.56 29.66
C ASP A 149 1.86 8.61 28.12
N ARG A 150 0.87 8.00 27.46
CA ARG A 150 0.76 7.89 26.00
C ARG A 150 -0.70 7.67 25.58
N ILE A 151 -1.00 7.94 24.31
CA ILE A 151 -2.31 7.63 23.73
C ILE A 151 -2.57 6.12 23.86
N PRO A 152 -3.72 5.71 24.43
CA PRO A 152 -4.09 4.30 24.53
C PRO A 152 -4.16 3.64 23.14
N GLY A 153 -3.73 2.38 23.01
CA GLY A 153 -3.82 1.66 21.73
C GLY A 153 -5.21 1.12 21.38
N ARG A 154 -6.20 1.29 22.26
CA ARG A 154 -7.58 0.78 22.11
C ARG A 154 -8.57 1.70 22.83
N GLY A 155 -9.84 1.61 22.46
CA GLY A 155 -10.93 2.38 23.05
C GLY A 155 -11.15 3.73 22.35
N VAL A 156 -12.20 4.46 22.76
CA VAL A 156 -12.63 5.70 22.09
C VAL A 156 -11.55 6.79 22.11
N ASN A 157 -10.72 6.82 23.15
CA ASN A 157 -9.64 7.81 23.28
C ASN A 157 -8.47 7.57 22.31
N ALA A 158 -8.45 6.43 21.60
CA ALA A 158 -7.49 6.13 20.55
C ALA A 158 -7.95 6.59 19.16
N ALA A 159 -9.22 6.99 19.01
CA ALA A 159 -9.81 7.33 17.71
C ALA A 159 -9.58 8.81 17.34
N THR A 160 -9.30 9.05 16.07
CA THR A 160 -9.33 10.37 15.43
C THR A 160 -10.74 10.67 14.92
N VAL A 161 -10.98 11.91 14.48
CA VAL A 161 -12.18 12.24 13.70
C VAL A 161 -12.11 11.50 12.37
N PRO A 162 -13.08 10.62 12.01
CA PRO A 162 -12.98 9.80 10.80
C PRO A 162 -12.74 10.63 9.53
N GLY A 163 -11.67 10.32 8.80
CA GLY A 163 -11.35 10.97 7.54
C GLY A 163 -11.80 10.21 6.29
N ALA A 164 -12.14 8.93 6.39
CA ALA A 164 -12.50 8.11 5.23
C ALA A 164 -13.76 8.62 4.47
N ILE A 165 -14.68 9.27 5.17
CA ILE A 165 -15.89 9.92 4.61
C ILE A 165 -15.82 11.41 4.94
N SER A 166 -15.23 12.22 4.05
CA SER A 166 -15.08 13.68 4.22
C SER A 166 -15.42 14.48 2.97
#